data_AF-A0A6I4Z9L8-F1
#
_entry.id   AF-A0A6I4Z9L8-F1
#
_cell.length_a   1.000
_cell.length_b   1.000
_cell.length_c   1.000
_cell.angle_alpha   90.00
_cell.angle_beta   90.00
_cell.angle_gamma   90.00
#
_symmetry.space_group_name_H-M   'P 1'
#
loop_
_entity.id
_entity.type
_entity.pdbx_description
1 polymer ?
#
loop_
_entity_poly.entity_id
_entity_poly.type
_entity_poly.pdbx_seq_one_letter_code
_entity_poly.pdbx_strand_id
1 'polypeptide(L)'
;MQQRVPASAAYFFYENYVLGSARIHAGWCGNCNDGRGKSREPPGDENGRWHGPFSTRQDALRLALATRSKDVRNALCCIRDSGEA
;
A
#
# COMPACT_ATOMS: atom_id res chain seq x y z
N MET A 1 10.95 17.02 -12.73
CA MET A 1 11.91 16.22 -11.94
C MET A 1 11.09 15.18 -11.18
N GLN A 2 11.03 13.92 -11.64
CA GLN A 2 10.23 12.87 -11.00
C GLN A 2 11.18 11.99 -10.19
N GLN A 3 11.15 12.12 -8.86
CA GLN A 3 12.02 11.35 -7.97
C GLN A 3 11.59 9.88 -7.99
N ARG A 4 12.47 8.98 -8.45
CA ARG A 4 12.30 7.53 -8.35
C ARG A 4 12.53 7.13 -6.89
N VAL A 5 11.47 6.86 -6.15
CA VAL A 5 11.59 6.29 -4.80
C VAL A 5 12.07 4.84 -4.96
N PRO A 6 13.19 4.43 -4.34
CA PRO A 6 13.62 3.04 -4.36
C PRO A 6 12.55 2.19 -3.68
N ALA A 7 12.22 1.04 -4.27
CA ALA A 7 11.07 0.24 -3.89
C ALA A 7 11.14 -0.27 -2.43
N SER A 8 12.35 -0.50 -1.90
CA SER A 8 12.58 -0.80 -0.48
C SER A 8 12.26 0.34 0.49
N ALA A 9 12.20 1.59 0.04
CA ALA A 9 11.80 2.75 0.85
C ALA A 9 10.41 3.31 0.46
N ALA A 10 9.74 2.67 -0.50
CA ALA A 10 8.44 3.11 -0.98
C ALA A 10 7.30 2.53 -0.14
N TYR A 11 6.16 3.23 -0.14
CA TYR A 11 4.91 2.76 0.42
C TYR A 11 3.89 2.54 -0.70
N PHE A 12 3.02 1.57 -0.49
CA PHE A 12 1.92 1.24 -1.38
C PHE A 12 0.67 1.06 -0.54
N PHE A 13 -0.52 1.23 -1.12
CA PHE A 13 -1.73 0.72 -0.49
C PHE A 13 -2.51 -0.12 -1.48
N TYR A 14 -3.09 -1.20 -0.97
CA TYR A 14 -4.04 -2.00 -1.73
C TYR A 14 -5.44 -1.57 -1.38
N GLU A 15 -6.17 -1.05 -2.36
CA GLU A 15 -7.59 -0.79 -2.25
C GLU A 15 -8.36 -2.04 -2.67
N ASN A 16 -9.11 -2.61 -1.74
CA ASN A 16 -10.01 -3.72 -1.98
C ASN A 16 -11.42 -3.18 -2.18
N TYR A 17 -11.90 -3.22 -3.43
CA TYR A 17 -13.22 -2.69 -3.79
C TYR A 17 -14.36 -3.52 -3.20
N VAL A 18 -14.18 -4.85 -3.11
CA VAL A 18 -15.20 -5.79 -2.62
C VAL A 18 -15.49 -5.58 -1.13
N LEU A 19 -14.42 -5.41 -0.34
CA LEU A 19 -14.53 -5.17 1.10
C LEU A 19 -14.64 -3.68 1.44
N GLY A 20 -14.45 -2.79 0.47
CA GLY A 20 -14.35 -1.35 0.68
C GLY A 20 -13.27 -1.01 1.71
N SER A 21 -12.10 -1.62 1.61
CA SER A 21 -11.01 -1.44 2.58
C SER A 21 -9.69 -1.13 1.87
N ALA A 22 -8.85 -0.28 2.46
CA ALA A 22 -7.51 -0.01 2.00
C ALA A 22 -6.48 -0.40 3.06
N ARG A 23 -5.46 -1.17 2.64
CA ARG A 23 -4.33 -1.53 3.51
C ARG A 23 -3.03 -0.96 3.01
N ILE A 24 -2.34 -0.24 3.89
CA ILE A 24 -1.04 0.37 3.59
C ILE A 24 0.07 -0.64 3.89
N HIS A 25 0.98 -0.78 2.94
CA HIS A 25 2.13 -1.66 2.96
C HIS A 25 3.42 -0.88 2.66
N ALA A 26 4.54 -1.34 3.22
CA ALA A 26 5.85 -0.94 2.73
C ALA A 26 6.22 -1.80 1.50
N GLY A 27 6.96 -1.24 0.55
CA GLY A 27 7.39 -1.91 -0.69
C GLY A 27 8.29 -3.11 -0.42
N TRP A 28 9.13 -3.02 0.62
CA TRP A 28 9.97 -4.13 1.10
C TRP A 28 9.18 -5.32 1.68
N CYS A 29 7.89 -5.18 1.96
CA CYS A 29 7.09 -6.25 2.55
C CYS A 29 6.90 -7.41 1.57
N GLY A 30 7.23 -8.63 1.98
CA GLY A 30 7.05 -9.85 1.16
C GLY A 30 5.59 -10.20 0.81
N ASN A 31 4.61 -9.55 1.44
CA ASN A 31 3.19 -9.64 1.04
C ASN A 31 2.80 -8.61 -0.01
N CYS A 32 3.56 -7.51 -0.11
CA CYS A 32 3.34 -6.40 -1.04
C CYS A 32 4.14 -6.63 -2.33
N ASN A 33 5.42 -7.02 -2.23
CA ASN A 33 6.33 -7.19 -3.36
C ASN A 33 6.27 -6.00 -4.34
N ASP A 34 6.45 -4.77 -3.82
CA ASP A 34 6.39 -3.53 -4.61
C ASP A 34 5.04 -3.28 -5.30
N GLY A 35 3.93 -3.59 -4.61
CA GLY A 35 2.58 -3.42 -5.15
C GLY A 35 2.15 -4.53 -6.12
N ARG A 36 2.79 -5.71 -6.05
CA ARG A 36 2.42 -6.89 -6.84
C ARG A 36 1.62 -7.93 -6.05
N GLY A 37 1.49 -7.75 -4.73
CA GLY A 37 0.85 -8.72 -3.85
C GLY A 37 1.62 -10.03 -3.72
N LYS A 38 0.99 -11.01 -3.05
CA LYS A 38 1.59 -12.34 -2.77
C LYS A 38 1.81 -13.18 -4.04
N SER A 39 0.92 -13.05 -5.01
CA SER A 39 0.97 -13.81 -6.27
C SER A 39 2.03 -13.27 -7.23
N ARG A 40 2.67 -12.13 -6.93
CA ARG A 40 3.59 -11.38 -7.81
C ARG A 40 2.97 -10.90 -9.14
N GLU A 41 1.72 -11.26 -9.40
CA GLU A 41 0.88 -10.69 -10.44
C GLU A 41 -0.06 -9.65 -9.82
N PRO A 42 -0.18 -8.46 -10.43
CA PRO A 42 -1.14 -7.49 -9.96
C PRO A 42 -2.54 -8.12 -9.97
N PRO A 43 -3.30 -8.04 -8.88
CA PRO A 43 -4.70 -8.46 -8.89
C PRO A 43 -5.44 -7.69 -9.98
N GLY A 44 -6.30 -8.38 -10.72
CA GLY A 44 -7.18 -7.73 -11.68
C GLY A 44 -8.06 -6.69 -10.99
N ASP A 45 -8.42 -5.63 -11.71
CA ASP A 45 -9.22 -4.50 -11.22
C ASP A 45 -10.59 -4.89 -10.64
N GLU A 46 -11.04 -6.13 -10.83
CA GLU A 46 -12.30 -6.64 -10.29
C GLU A 46 -12.32 -6.72 -8.75
N ASN A 47 -11.20 -7.08 -8.12
CA ASN A 47 -11.14 -7.30 -6.67
C ASN A 47 -10.49 -6.14 -5.91
N GLY A 48 -9.79 -5.27 -6.61
CA GLY A 48 -9.03 -4.18 -6.02
C GLY A 48 -7.77 -3.84 -6.80
N ARG A 49 -7.05 -2.84 -6.34
CA ARG A 49 -5.88 -2.31 -7.02
C ARG A 49 -4.81 -1.82 -6.06
N TRP A 50 -3.55 -2.00 -6.45
CA TRP A 50 -2.42 -1.39 -5.76
C TRP A 50 -2.19 0.05 -6.25
N HIS A 51 -1.94 0.94 -5.29
CA HIS A 51 -1.61 2.34 -5.52
C HIS A 51 -0.20 2.63 -4.96
N GLY A 52 0.57 3.43 -5.68
CA GLY A 52 1.96 3.79 -5.34
C GLY A 52 2.89 3.71 -6.56
N PRO A 53 4.22 3.83 -6.35
CA PRO A 53 4.92 4.01 -5.07
C PRO A 53 4.72 5.41 -4.47
N PHE A 54 4.66 5.47 -3.14
CA PHE A 54 4.65 6.70 -2.36
C PHE A 54 5.93 6.84 -1.55
N SER A 55 6.43 8.08 -1.39
CA SER A 55 7.66 8.34 -0.63
C SER A 55 7.49 8.15 0.87
N THR A 56 6.28 8.38 1.39
CA THR A 56 6.00 8.30 2.82
C THR A 56 4.74 7.49 3.10
N ARG A 57 4.66 6.91 4.29
CA ARG A 57 3.43 6.27 4.77
C ARG A 57 2.27 7.26 4.83
N GLN A 58 2.54 8.52 5.20
CA GLN A 58 1.51 9.55 5.32
C GLN A 58 0.88 9.91 3.97
N ASP A 59 1.67 9.96 2.88
CA ASP A 59 1.14 10.12 1.52
C ASP A 59 0.23 8.97 1.11
N ALA A 60 0.68 7.73 1.35
CA ALA A 60 -0.12 6.54 1.09
C ALA A 60 -1.43 6.54 1.88
N LEU A 61 -1.38 6.94 3.15
CA LEU A 61 -2.56 7.05 4.01
C LEU A 61 -3.51 8.15 3.52
N ARG A 62 -2.98 9.33 3.18
CA ARG A 62 -3.78 10.46 2.70
C ARG A 62 -4.56 10.10 1.45
N LEU A 63 -3.91 9.44 0.49
CA LEU A 63 -4.59 9.00 -0.74
C LEU A 63 -5.54 7.84 -0.48
N ALA A 64 -5.17 6.89 0.38
CA ALA A 64 -6.07 5.80 0.77
C ALA A 64 -7.37 6.33 1.41
N LEU A 65 -7.30 7.36 2.25
CA LEU A 65 -8.46 8.04 2.85
C LEU A 65 -9.29 8.83 1.83
N ALA A 66 -8.69 9.25 0.70
CA ALA A 66 -9.39 9.90 -0.39
C ALA A 66 -10.11 8.90 -1.33
N THR A 67 -9.85 7.60 -1.18
CA THR A 67 -10.56 6.55 -1.92
C THR A 67 -11.95 6.29 -1.35
N ARG A 68 -12.73 5.41 -2.00
CA ARG A 68 -14.05 5.00 -1.51
C ARG A 68 -13.98 3.97 -0.36
N SER A 69 -12.78 3.68 0.14
CA SER A 69 -12.58 2.74 1.23
C SER A 69 -13.19 3.23 2.54
N LYS A 70 -14.02 2.39 3.14
CA LYS A 70 -14.65 2.60 4.46
C LYS A 70 -13.71 2.25 5.60
N ASP A 71 -12.77 1.34 5.37
CA ASP A 71 -11.77 0.92 6.34
C ASP A 71 -10.35 1.14 5.81
N VAL A 72 -9.62 2.12 6.36
CA VAL A 72 -8.24 2.42 5.95
C VAL A 72 -7.30 2.21 7.11
N ARG A 73 -6.37 1.25 6.98
CA ARG A 73 -5.44 0.87 8.06
C ARG A 73 -4.08 0.45 7.53
N ASN A 74 -3.08 0.43 8.40
CA ASN A 74 -1.83 -0.26 8.08
C ASN A 74 -2.07 -1.76 8.02
N ALA A 75 -1.39 -2.43 7.09
CA ALA A 75 -1.32 -3.88 7.11
C ALA A 75 -0.56 -4.34 8.35
N LEU A 76 -1.10 -5.32 9.08
CA LEU A 76 -0.49 -5.88 10.29
C LEU A 76 0.97 -6.35 10.07
N CYS A 77 1.25 -6.87 8.88
CA CYS A 77 2.61 -7.27 8.48
C CYS A 77 3.61 -6.11 8.34
N CYS A 78 3.13 -4.86 8.27
CA CYS A 78 3.94 -3.65 8.08
C CYS A 78 3.87 -2.70 9.30
N ILE A 79 3.18 -3.05 10.39
CA ILE A 79 3.05 -2.16 11.56
C ILE A 79 4.32 -2.09 12.40
N ARG A 80 5.19 -3.11 12.29
CA ARG A 80 6.41 -3.25 13.10
C ARG A 80 7.57 -2.36 12.63
N ASP A 81 7.40 -1.64 11.51
CA ASP A 81 8.40 -0.71 10.98
C ASP A 81 8.23 0.72 11.52
N SER A 82 7.10 1.01 12.17
CA SER A 82 6.90 2.28 12.89
C SER A 82 7.56 2.19 14.26
N GLY A 83 8.89 2.05 14.28
CA GLY A 83 9.70 2.36 15.44
C GLY A 83 9.64 3.87 15.68
N GLU A 84 8.59 4.32 16.34
CA GLU A 84 8.60 5.56 17.12
C GLU A 84 8.64 5.13 18.60
N ALA A 85 9.86 5.07 19.12
CA ALA A 85 10.20 5.11 20.54
C ALA A 85 11.48 5.94 20.68
#